data_AF-A0A0D3J5A2-F1
#
_entry.id   AF-A0A0D3J5A2-F1
#
_cell.length_a   1.000
_cell.length_b   1.000
_cell.length_c   1.000
_cell.angle_alpha   90.00
_cell.angle_beta   90.00
_cell.angle_gamma   90.00
#
_symmetry.space_group_name_H-M   'P 1'
#
loop_
_entity.id
_entity.type
_entity.pdbx_description
1 polymer ?
#
loop_
_entity_poly.entity_id
_entity_poly.type
_entity_poly.pdbx_seq_one_letter_code
_entity_poly.pdbx_strand_id
1 'polypeptide(L)'
;MFGGHPDTVAIGITGDIALAEVDGPVVVLSLSGRFWHKRETVLANAGAFLRQRWPEICDVIVGDPGSLRDVVRDDETGDVLEDRRAPDWNGDRAALEYQGIDPDRRGPFPERTGGFRAGGSMFS
;
A
#
# COMPACT_ATOMS: atom_id res chain seq x y z
N MET A 1 8.34 3.80 16.91
CA MET A 1 8.91 3.91 15.55
C MET A 1 8.39 2.73 14.75
N PHE A 2 7.55 2.96 13.74
CA PHE A 2 6.84 1.91 12.99
C PHE A 2 7.68 1.32 11.83
N GLY A 3 8.96 1.72 11.66
CA GLY A 3 9.85 1.22 10.60
C GLY A 3 10.80 0.08 11.01
N GLY A 4 10.71 -0.47 12.23
CA GLY A 4 11.72 -1.40 12.77
C GLY A 4 11.24 -2.82 13.13
N HIS A 5 9.98 -3.19 12.87
CA HIS A 5 9.45 -4.49 13.28
C HIS A 5 9.45 -5.48 12.09
N PRO A 6 9.86 -6.76 12.24
CA PRO A 6 9.85 -7.73 11.14
C PRO A 6 8.47 -7.91 10.49
N ASP A 7 7.40 -7.66 11.25
CA ASP A 7 6.02 -7.69 10.74
C ASP A 7 5.71 -6.56 9.74
N THR A 8 6.45 -5.44 9.73
CA THR A 8 6.22 -4.35 8.76
C THR A 8 6.79 -4.66 7.37
N VAL A 9 7.80 -5.52 7.29
CA VAL A 9 8.24 -6.12 6.02
C VAL A 9 7.18 -7.09 5.50
N ALA A 10 6.51 -7.83 6.39
CA ALA A 10 5.46 -8.78 6.03
C ALA A 10 4.18 -8.12 5.47
N ILE A 11 4.02 -6.79 5.61
CA ILE A 11 2.88 -6.02 5.08
C ILE A 11 3.22 -5.20 3.82
N GLY A 12 4.40 -5.43 3.22
CA GLY A 12 4.73 -4.86 1.90
C GLY A 12 5.11 -3.38 1.96
N ILE A 13 5.42 -2.89 3.15
CA ILE A 13 5.81 -1.52 3.38
C ILE A 13 7.33 -1.44 3.21
N THR A 14 7.75 -1.05 2.01
CA THR A 14 9.17 -0.79 1.67
C THR A 14 9.64 0.61 2.09
N GLY A 15 8.70 1.49 2.43
CA GLY A 15 8.96 2.84 2.97
C GLY A 15 8.71 2.92 4.47
N ASP A 16 8.60 4.13 4.98
CA ASP A 16 8.38 4.40 6.41
C ASP A 16 6.96 4.94 6.63
N ILE A 17 6.27 4.37 7.62
CA ILE A 17 5.00 4.90 8.11
C ILE A 17 5.21 5.33 9.55
N ALA A 18 4.73 6.51 9.91
CA ALA A 18 4.76 7.00 11.28
C ALA A 18 3.36 7.46 11.70
N LEU A 19 3.06 7.31 12.99
CA LEU A 19 1.89 7.94 13.59
C LEU A 19 2.16 9.44 13.69
N ALA A 20 1.29 10.26 13.11
CA ALA A 20 1.35 11.71 13.22
C ALA A 20 0.47 12.20 14.38
N GLU A 21 -0.80 11.78 14.40
CA GLU A 21 -1.79 12.22 15.39
C GLU A 21 -2.91 11.17 15.54
N VAL A 22 -3.62 11.22 16.67
CA VAL A 22 -4.86 10.48 16.89
C VAL A 22 -5.92 11.49 17.31
N ASP A 23 -6.95 11.65 16.49
CA ASP A 23 -8.11 12.52 16.75
C ASP A 23 -9.36 11.65 16.97
N GLY A 24 -9.63 11.33 18.23
CA GLY A 24 -10.73 10.44 18.61
C GLY A 24 -10.62 9.08 17.89
N PRO A 25 -11.62 8.67 17.09
CA PRO A 25 -11.59 7.41 16.34
C PRO A 25 -10.83 7.49 15.01
N VAL A 26 -10.20 8.62 14.69
CA VAL A 26 -9.44 8.84 13.44
C VAL A 26 -7.94 8.82 13.75
N VAL A 27 -7.20 8.03 12.97
CA VAL A 27 -5.73 7.97 13.05
C VAL A 27 -5.12 8.69 11.86
N VAL A 28 -4.24 9.65 12.14
CA VAL A 28 -3.49 10.38 11.11
C VAL A 28 -2.09 9.77 11.00
N LEU A 29 -1.75 9.28 9.82
CA LEU A 29 -0.46 8.71 9.50
C LEU A 29 0.37 9.66 8.64
N SER A 30 1.69 9.58 8.79
CA SER A 30 2.67 10.18 7.91
C SER A 30 3.36 9.07 7.13
N LEU A 31 3.42 9.23 5.80
CA LEU A 31 4.09 8.31 4.88
C LEU A 31 5.36 8.97 4.37
N SER A 32 6.52 8.34 4.58
CA SER A 32 7.82 8.84 4.12
C SER A 32 8.62 7.75 3.40
N GLY A 33 9.63 8.16 2.63
CA GLY A 33 10.40 7.25 1.80
C GLY A 33 9.68 6.80 0.54
N ARG A 34 10.16 5.69 -0.03
CA ARG A 34 9.71 5.16 -1.32
C ARG A 34 9.00 3.83 -1.15
N PHE A 35 7.88 3.65 -1.86
CA PHE A 35 7.04 2.47 -1.71
C PHE A 35 6.99 1.64 -3.00
N TRP A 36 6.97 0.32 -2.81
CA TRP A 36 6.72 -0.63 -3.89
C TRP A 36 5.25 -0.72 -4.29
N HIS A 37 4.33 -0.38 -3.42
CA HIS A 37 2.93 -0.25 -3.77
C HIS A 37 2.57 1.22 -3.90
N LYS A 38 1.49 1.54 -4.62
CA LYS A 38 0.87 2.87 -4.59
C LYS A 38 0.62 3.29 -3.15
N ARG A 39 0.91 4.54 -2.84
CA ARG A 39 0.79 5.05 -1.46
C ARG A 39 -0.65 5.01 -0.95
N GLU A 40 -1.65 5.10 -1.82
CA GLU A 40 -3.06 4.86 -1.47
C GLU A 40 -3.29 3.41 -0.99
N THR A 41 -2.72 2.43 -1.70
CA THR A 41 -2.80 1.01 -1.34
C THR A 41 -2.10 0.76 0.00
N VAL A 42 -0.94 1.40 0.22
CA VAL A 42 -0.21 1.32 1.48
C VAL A 42 -1.05 1.86 2.64
N LEU A 43 -1.70 3.02 2.48
CA LEU A 43 -2.59 3.59 3.50
C LEU A 43 -3.77 2.67 3.80
N ALA A 44 -4.41 2.11 2.76
CA ALA A 44 -5.54 1.19 2.93
C ALA A 44 -5.15 -0.08 3.71
N ASN A 45 -3.98 -0.64 3.40
CA ASN A 45 -3.43 -1.80 4.10
C ASN A 45 -3.08 -1.48 5.56
N ALA A 46 -2.46 -0.32 5.81
CA ALA A 46 -2.18 0.14 7.18
C ALA A 46 -3.49 0.32 7.97
N GLY A 47 -4.52 0.90 7.35
CA GLY A 47 -5.84 1.04 7.96
C GLY A 47 -6.50 -0.30 8.28
N ALA A 48 -6.44 -1.27 7.37
CA ALA A 48 -6.95 -2.62 7.62
C ALA A 48 -6.20 -3.32 8.77
N PHE A 49 -4.87 -3.19 8.82
CA PHE A 49 -4.03 -3.73 9.88
C PHE A 49 -4.35 -3.14 11.26
N LEU A 50 -4.55 -1.82 11.32
CA LEU A 50 -4.90 -1.11 12.55
C LEU A 50 -6.28 -1.52 13.06
N ARG A 51 -7.29 -1.54 12.18
CA ARG A 51 -8.66 -1.96 12.53
C ARG A 51 -8.77 -3.41 13.02
N GLN A 52 -7.91 -4.30 12.53
CA GLN A 52 -7.86 -5.68 13.02
C GLN A 52 -7.38 -5.79 14.48
N ARG A 53 -6.57 -4.83 14.95
CA ARG A 53 -6.04 -4.80 16.32
C ARG A 53 -6.87 -3.93 17.25
N TRP A 54 -7.42 -2.84 16.73
CA TRP A 54 -8.23 -1.87 17.45
C TRP A 54 -9.49 -1.57 16.65
N PRO A 55 -10.59 -2.32 16.89
CA PRO A 55 -11.83 -2.18 16.13
C PRO A 55 -12.53 -0.83 16.36
N GLU A 56 -12.12 -0.04 17.35
CA GLU A 56 -12.63 1.30 17.63
C GLU A 56 -12.14 2.36 16.61
N ILE A 57 -11.07 2.06 15.86
CA ILE A 57 -10.59 2.94 14.80
C ILE A 57 -11.62 2.97 13.66
N CYS A 58 -12.20 4.14 13.43
CA CYS A 58 -13.16 4.35 12.35
C CYS A 58 -12.45 4.61 11.03
N ASP A 59 -11.47 5.54 11.04
CA ASP A 59 -10.79 5.96 9.82
C ASP A 59 -9.29 6.16 10.01
N VAL A 60 -8.55 5.99 8.91
CA VAL A 60 -7.10 6.17 8.85
C VAL A 60 -6.76 7.04 7.65
N ILE A 61 -6.30 8.25 7.93
CA ILE A 61 -6.05 9.28 6.93
C ILE A 61 -4.58 9.73 6.96
N VAL A 62 -4.18 10.50 5.95
CA VAL A 62 -2.93 11.26 5.98
C VAL A 62 -3.22 12.73 6.24
N GLY A 63 -2.29 13.43 6.89
CA GLY A 63 -2.46 14.86 7.18
C GLY A 63 -2.52 15.73 5.92
N ASP A 64 -1.81 15.33 4.86
CA ASP A 64 -1.84 16.00 3.56
C ASP A 64 -2.22 15.00 2.44
N PRO A 65 -3.33 15.22 1.70
CA PRO A 65 -3.72 14.35 0.59
C PRO A 65 -2.70 14.29 -0.55
N GLY A 66 -1.91 15.36 -0.76
CA GLY A 66 -0.84 15.38 -1.77
C GLY A 66 0.26 14.35 -1.49
N SER A 67 0.38 13.94 -0.23
CA SER A 67 1.31 12.92 0.24
C SER A 67 0.93 11.51 -0.22
N LEU A 68 -0.28 11.29 -0.75
CA LEU A 68 -0.67 10.02 -1.37
C LEU A 68 -0.21 9.89 -2.81
N ARG A 69 0.14 11.00 -3.48
CA ARG A 69 0.60 10.94 -4.86
C ARG A 69 1.98 10.29 -4.92
N ASP A 70 2.08 9.25 -5.75
CA ASP A 70 3.34 8.57 -6.04
C ASP A 70 4.29 9.42 -6.90
N VAL A 71 3.72 10.21 -7.81
CA VAL A 71 4.47 11.07 -8.71
C VAL A 71 3.94 12.50 -8.57
N VAL A 72 4.84 13.42 -8.27
CA VAL A 72 4.57 14.85 -8.28
C VAL A 72 4.97 15.40 -9.64
N ARG A 73 4.04 16.09 -10.30
CA ARG A 73 4.26 16.72 -11.60
C ARG A 73 4.10 18.22 -11.48
N ASP A 74 4.82 18.94 -12.33
CA ASP A 74 4.63 20.37 -12.53
C ASP A 74 3.31 20.59 -13.28
N ASP A 75 2.47 21.48 -12.78
CA ASP A 75 1.15 21.73 -13.36
C ASP A 75 1.22 22.51 -14.69
N GLU A 76 2.29 23.29 -14.92
CA GLU A 76 2.46 24.10 -16.13
C GLU A 76 3.19 23.32 -17.23
N THR A 77 4.25 22.58 -16.90
CA THR A 77 5.07 21.86 -17.88
C THR A 77 4.69 20.39 -18.03
N GLY A 78 4.04 19.79 -17.02
CA GLY A 78 3.75 18.36 -16.96
C GLY A 78 4.97 17.49 -16.62
N ASP A 79 6.13 18.10 -16.36
CA ASP A 79 7.36 17.38 -16.04
C ASP A 79 7.27 16.70 -14.66
N VAL A 80 7.93 15.56 -14.51
CA VAL A 80 8.00 14.86 -13.23
C VAL A 80 9.00 15.58 -12.32
N LEU A 81 8.48 16.23 -11.28
CA LEU A 81 9.28 16.91 -10.26
C LEU A 81 9.83 15.92 -9.23
N GLU A 82 9.03 14.93 -8.85
CA GLU A 82 9.39 13.95 -7.84
C GLU A 82 8.74 12.59 -8.15
N ASP A 83 9.52 11.51 -8.14
CA ASP A 83 9.00 10.14 -8.17
C ASP A 83 9.31 9.44 -6.84
N ARG A 84 8.25 9.17 -6.08
CA ARG A 84 8.29 8.54 -4.75
C ARG A 84 8.13 7.03 -4.83
N ARG A 85 8.09 6.43 -6.02
CA ARG A 85 8.04 4.99 -6.17
C ARG A 85 9.41 4.39 -5.89
N ALA A 86 9.40 3.21 -5.28
CA ALA A 86 10.61 2.41 -5.13
C ALA A 86 11.10 1.95 -6.52
N PRO A 87 12.42 1.91 -6.76
CA PRO A 87 12.97 1.31 -7.96
C PRO A 87 12.57 -0.17 -8.07
N ASP A 88 12.29 -0.63 -9.29
CA ASP A 88 12.02 -2.04 -9.60
C ASP A 88 13.36 -2.81 -9.67
N TRP A 89 13.91 -3.16 -8.50
CA TRP A 89 15.24 -3.77 -8.38
C TRP A 89 15.36 -5.18 -8.99
N ASN A 90 14.26 -5.92 -9.03
CA ASN A 90 14.18 -7.34 -9.43
C ASN A 90 13.38 -7.55 -10.73
N GLY A 91 12.75 -6.51 -11.27
CA GLY A 91 12.00 -6.55 -12.52
C GLY A 91 10.63 -7.24 -12.43
N ASP A 92 10.17 -7.58 -11.22
CA ASP A 92 8.89 -8.28 -11.04
C ASP A 92 7.70 -7.35 -11.21
N ARG A 93 7.80 -6.05 -10.90
CA ARG A 93 6.73 -5.08 -11.22
C ARG A 93 6.55 -5.00 -12.73
N ALA A 94 7.63 -4.79 -13.48
CA ALA A 94 7.57 -4.75 -14.94
C ALA A 94 7.05 -6.07 -15.53
N ALA A 95 7.44 -7.22 -14.95
CA ALA A 95 6.94 -8.52 -15.37
C ALA A 95 5.43 -8.70 -15.09
N LEU A 96 4.93 -8.23 -13.94
CA LEU A 96 3.51 -8.27 -13.60
C LEU A 96 2.69 -7.37 -14.53
N GLU A 97 3.14 -6.15 -14.76
CA GLU A 97 2.50 -5.20 -15.69
C GLU A 97 2.45 -5.77 -17.11
N TYR A 98 3.53 -6.42 -17.56
CA TYR A 98 3.58 -7.10 -18.85
C TYR A 98 2.56 -8.27 -18.95
N GLN A 99 2.35 -8.99 -17.85
CA GLN A 99 1.34 -10.05 -17.76
C GLN A 99 -0.09 -9.51 -17.60
N GLY A 100 -0.28 -8.19 -17.55
CA GLY A 100 -1.56 -7.54 -17.29
C GLY A 100 -2.05 -7.72 -15.86
N ILE A 101 -1.16 -8.08 -14.94
CA ILE A 101 -1.44 -8.24 -13.51
C ILE A 101 -1.09 -6.95 -12.80
N ASP A 102 -2.04 -6.39 -12.06
CA ASP A 102 -1.82 -5.18 -11.27
C ASP A 102 -0.85 -5.48 -10.10
N PRO A 103 0.35 -4.87 -10.05
CA PRO A 103 1.32 -5.10 -8.98
C PRO A 103 0.83 -4.64 -7.60
N ASP A 104 -0.15 -3.73 -7.54
CA ASP A 104 -0.74 -3.24 -6.29
C ASP A 104 -1.84 -4.15 -5.75
N ARG A 105 -2.45 -4.99 -6.60
CA ARG A 105 -3.40 -6.02 -6.15
C ARG A 105 -2.72 -7.11 -5.34
N ARG A 106 -1.43 -7.33 -5.55
CA ARG A 106 -0.63 -8.33 -4.85
C ARG A 106 0.04 -7.71 -3.63
N GLY A 107 -0.76 -7.12 -2.74
CA GLY A 107 -0.33 -6.92 -1.35
C GLY A 107 0.01 -8.28 -0.72
N PRO A 108 0.84 -8.33 0.34
CA PRO A 108 1.31 -9.60 0.92
C PRO A 108 0.23 -10.38 1.69
N PHE A 109 -0.95 -9.80 1.86
CA PHE A 109 -2.10 -10.54 2.33
C PHE A 109 -2.85 -11.10 1.12
N PRO A 110 -2.93 -12.44 0.96
CA PRO A 110 -3.98 -12.96 0.11
C PRO A 110 -5.30 -12.40 0.64
N GLU A 111 -6.13 -11.83 -0.24
CA GLU A 111 -7.56 -11.76 0.06
C GLU A 111 -7.93 -13.14 0.60
N ARG A 112 -8.45 -13.20 1.83
CA ARG A 112 -8.91 -14.45 2.41
C ARG A 112 -10.18 -14.88 1.66
N THR A 113 -10.02 -15.28 0.41
CA THR A 113 -11.07 -15.87 -0.41
C THR A 113 -10.98 -17.37 -0.18
N GLY A 114 -11.55 -17.79 0.95
CA GLY A 114 -12.16 -19.10 0.98
C GLY A 114 -13.26 -19.12 -0.07
N GLY A 115 -13.10 -19.97 -1.09
CA GLY A 115 -14.22 -20.43 -1.93
C GLY A 115 -14.14 -20.04 -3.40
N PHE A 116 -14.15 -21.09 -4.23
CA PHE A 116 -14.48 -21.14 -5.67
C PHE A 116 -13.39 -20.75 -6.68
N ARG A 117 -12.50 -21.74 -6.95
CA ARG A 117 -12.09 -21.99 -8.33
C ARG A 117 -13.27 -22.58 -9.08
N ALA A 118 -13.94 -21.78 -9.91
CA ALA A 118 -14.73 -22.32 -11.02
C ALA A 118 -13.75 -22.86 -12.06
N GLY A 119 -13.80 -24.16 -12.37
CA GLY A 119 -13.15 -24.69 -13.59
C GLY A 119 -12.15 -25.84 -13.43
N GLY A 120 -12.18 -26.62 -12.35
CA GLY A 120 -11.44 -27.90 -12.27
C GLY A 120 -12.40 -29.08 -12.28
N SER A 121 -12.85 -29.49 -13.46
CA SER A 121 -13.67 -30.69 -13.65
C SER A 121 -12.91 -31.94 -13.19
N MET A 122 -13.38 -32.59 -12.13
CA MET A 122 -13.08 -34.01 -11.87
C MET A 122 -14.05 -34.82 -12.72
N PHE A 123 -13.56 -35.35 -13.84
CA PHE A 123 -14.14 -36.57 -14.40
C PHE A 123 -13.52 -37.79 -13.72
N SER A 124 -14.37 -38.81 -13.68
CA SER A 124 -14.41 -40.02 -12.86
C SER A 124 -13.22 -40.97 -12.94
#